data_AF-A0A5K1EJR1-F1
#
_entry.id   AF-A0A5K1EJR1-F1
#
_cell.length_a   1.000
_cell.length_b   1.000
_cell.length_c   1.000
_cell.angle_alpha   90.00
_cell.angle_beta   90.00
_cell.angle_gamma   90.00
#
_symmetry.space_group_name_H-M   'P 1'
#
loop_
_entity.id
_entity.type
_entity.pdbx_description
1 polymer ?
#
loop_
_entity_poly.entity_id
_entity_poly.type
_entity_poly.pdbx_seq_one_letter_code
_entity_poly.pdbx_strand_id
1 'polypeptide(L)'
;VFTNNMGNKSDPCITKCKERENWTKVTFKPDLAKFNMAHLEEDVVALMKKRVMDLAGCLGKSVKVELNGQRLPVKSFGDYVNLYLESASKSRPEPLP
;
A
#
# COMPACT_ATOMS: atom_id res chain seq x y z
N VAL A 1 8.24 20.83 2.28
CA VAL A 1 8.34 19.68 3.21
C VAL A 1 7.65 20.07 4.51
N PHE A 2 6.88 19.16 5.10
CA PHE A 2 6.27 19.38 6.41
C PHE A 2 7.07 18.64 7.48
N THR A 3 7.23 19.25 8.66
CA THR A 3 7.90 18.64 9.83
C THR A 3 7.14 18.95 11.11
N ASN A 4 7.52 18.29 12.22
CA ASN A 4 6.91 18.45 13.54
C ASN A 4 5.37 18.30 13.52
N ASN A 5 4.90 17.13 13.07
CA ASN A 5 3.47 16.81 12.93
C ASN A 5 2.68 17.86 12.13
N MET A 6 3.25 18.31 11.00
CA MET A 6 2.73 19.38 10.14
C MET A 6 2.67 20.78 10.78
N GLY A 7 3.20 20.97 12.00
CA GLY A 7 3.31 22.27 12.63
C GLY A 7 4.26 23.22 11.88
N ASN A 8 5.25 22.67 11.19
CA ASN A 8 6.17 23.43 10.36
C ASN A 8 5.97 23.11 8.88
N LYS A 9 5.91 24.15 8.05
CA LYS A 9 5.80 24.06 6.60
C LYS A 9 6.97 24.81 5.97
N SER A 10 7.80 24.11 5.19
CA SER A 10 8.85 24.75 4.40
C SER A 10 8.28 25.31 3.09
N ASP A 11 9.00 26.26 2.50
CA ASP A 11 8.71 26.74 1.16
C ASP A 11 8.78 25.62 0.12
N PRO A 12 7.95 25.68 -0.94
CA PRO A 12 7.99 24.72 -2.02
C PRO A 12 9.21 24.96 -2.92
N CYS A 13 9.84 23.87 -3.37
CA CYS A 13 10.81 23.93 -4.47
C CYS A 13 10.06 23.73 -5.78
N ILE A 14 10.04 24.75 -6.63
CA ILE A 14 9.32 24.74 -7.92
C ILE A 14 10.33 24.84 -9.04
N THR A 15 10.36 23.83 -9.92
CA THR A 15 11.26 23.75 -11.08
C THR A 15 10.45 23.45 -12.34
N LYS A 16 11.05 23.70 -13.52
CA LYS A 16 10.45 23.29 -14.80
C LYS A 16 10.25 21.76 -14.80
N CYS A 17 9.04 21.33 -15.13
CA CYS A 17 8.65 19.91 -15.20
C CYS A 17 8.36 19.54 -16.66
N LYS A 18 8.81 18.36 -17.10
CA LYS A 18 8.44 17.83 -18.42
C LYS A 18 7.06 17.23 -18.36
N GLU A 19 6.28 17.31 -19.44
CA GLU A 19 4.93 16.76 -19.51
C GLU A 19 4.85 15.26 -19.15
N ARG A 20 5.90 14.50 -19.50
CA ARG A 20 6.03 13.06 -19.18
C ARG A 20 6.30 12.76 -17.70
N GLU A 21 6.63 13.78 -16.90
CA GLU A 21 6.92 13.67 -15.47
C GLU A 21 5.71 14.12 -14.61
N ASN A 22 4.50 14.06 -15.18
CA ASN A 22 3.26 14.38 -14.47
C ASN A 22 2.83 13.24 -13.55
N TRP A 23 3.29 13.28 -12.30
CA TRP A 23 2.88 12.36 -11.24
C TRP A 23 2.92 13.03 -9.87
N THR A 24 2.23 12.42 -8.90
CA THR A 24 2.29 12.83 -7.50
C THR A 24 2.98 11.74 -6.68
N LYS A 25 4.03 12.08 -5.94
CA LYS A 25 4.67 11.18 -4.96
C LYS A 25 4.53 11.77 -3.58
N VAL A 26 4.00 10.96 -2.68
CA VAL A 26 3.97 11.27 -1.25
C VAL A 26 5.05 10.45 -0.56
N THR A 27 5.86 11.10 0.26
CA THR A 27 6.87 10.44 1.11
C THR A 27 6.71 10.99 2.52
N PHE A 28 6.59 10.10 3.50
CA PHE A 28 6.44 10.47 4.90
C PHE A 28 7.25 9.53 5.78
N LYS A 29 7.63 10.03 6.96
CA LYS A 29 8.20 9.24 8.04
C LYS A 29 7.24 9.36 9.24
N PRO A 30 6.61 8.27 9.69
CA PRO A 30 5.68 8.33 10.81
C PRO A 30 6.42 8.72 12.09
N ASP A 31 5.72 9.46 12.95
CA ASP A 31 6.17 9.77 14.30
C ASP A 31 5.84 8.60 15.22
N LEU A 32 6.72 7.59 15.22
CA LEU A 32 6.50 6.31 15.91
C LEU A 32 6.38 6.48 17.43
N ALA A 33 7.02 7.50 18.00
CA ALA A 33 6.95 7.78 19.43
C ALA A 33 5.52 8.08 19.89
N LYS A 34 4.70 8.71 19.04
CA LYS A 34 3.27 8.94 19.34
C LYS A 34 2.43 7.68 19.36
N PHE A 35 2.91 6.60 18.76
CA PHE A 35 2.28 5.29 18.76
C PHE A 35 2.93 4.35 19.78
N ASN A 36 3.85 4.84 20.62
CA ASN A 36 4.67 4.05 21.53
C ASN A 36 5.48 2.95 20.82
N MET A 37 5.92 3.21 19.58
CA MET A 37 6.69 2.29 18.76
C MET A 37 8.12 2.78 18.58
N ALA A 38 9.09 1.86 18.57
CA ALA A 38 10.49 2.17 18.25
C ALA A 38 10.80 2.01 16.76
N HIS A 39 10.14 1.07 16.11
CA HIS A 39 10.27 0.75 14.69
C HIS A 39 8.93 0.19 14.20
N LEU A 40 8.77 0.00 12.88
CA LEU A 40 7.60 -0.68 12.34
C LEU A 40 7.78 -2.19 12.54
N GLU A 41 6.97 -2.75 13.44
CA GLU A 41 6.92 -4.18 13.73
C GLU A 41 6.41 -4.99 12.51
N GLU A 42 6.75 -6.27 12.48
CA GLU A 42 6.49 -7.13 11.31
C GLU A 42 5.01 -7.26 10.99
N ASP A 43 4.15 -7.32 12.01
CA ASP A 43 2.69 -7.42 11.89
C ASP A 43 2.07 -6.13 11.31
N VAL A 44 2.54 -4.96 11.74
CA VAL A 44 2.13 -3.65 11.20
C VAL A 44 2.56 -3.55 9.74
N VAL A 45 3.79 -3.96 9.42
CA VAL A 45 4.28 -4.02 8.04
C VAL A 45 3.44 -5.00 7.21
N ALA A 46 3.09 -6.18 7.75
CA ALA A 46 2.24 -7.14 7.08
C ALA A 46 0.84 -6.56 6.79
N LEU A 47 0.26 -5.83 7.74
CA LEU A 47 -1.02 -5.15 7.57
C LEU A 47 -0.95 -4.05 6.49
N MET A 48 0.13 -3.26 6.45
CA MET A 48 0.34 -2.27 5.39
C MET A 48 0.49 -2.92 4.02
N LYS A 49 1.29 -4.00 3.91
CA LYS A 49 1.45 -4.78 2.67
C LYS A 49 0.10 -5.35 2.21
N LYS A 50 -0.68 -5.91 3.12
CA LYS A 50 -2.04 -6.41 2.87
C LYS A 50 -2.94 -5.29 2.34
N ARG A 51 -2.85 -4.08 2.89
CA ARG A 51 -3.64 -2.94 2.42
C ARG A 51 -3.28 -2.51 0.99
N VAL A 52 -2.03 -2.67 0.56
CA VAL A 52 -1.65 -2.45 -0.86
C VAL A 52 -2.27 -3.52 -1.76
N MET A 53 -2.35 -4.77 -1.29
CA MET A 53 -3.04 -5.85 -2.01
C MET A 53 -4.56 -5.60 -2.11
N ASP A 54 -5.19 -5.10 -1.05
CA ASP A 54 -6.60 -4.69 -1.08
C ASP A 54 -6.86 -3.64 -2.17
N LEU A 55 -6.00 -2.62 -2.27
CA LEU A 55 -6.10 -1.59 -3.29
C LEU A 55 -6.00 -2.16 -4.70
N ALA A 56 -5.08 -3.11 -4.93
CA ALA A 56 -4.95 -3.79 -6.22
C ALA A 56 -6.22 -4.56 -6.60
N GLY A 57 -6.84 -5.24 -5.64
CA GLY A 57 -8.11 -5.95 -5.83
C GLY A 57 -9.29 -5.02 -6.11
N CYS A 58 -9.40 -3.93 -5.35
CA CYS A 58 -10.53 -2.99 -5.44
C CYS A 58 -10.48 -2.09 -6.68
N LEU A 59 -9.29 -1.68 -7.12
CA LEU A 59 -9.13 -0.82 -8.31
C LEU A 59 -9.20 -1.61 -9.63
N GLY A 60 -8.97 -2.92 -9.58
CA GLY A 60 -9.12 -3.83 -10.72
C GLY A 60 -8.21 -3.50 -11.90
N LYS A 61 -8.71 -3.68 -13.12
CA LYS A 61 -7.91 -3.64 -14.36
C LYS A 61 -7.39 -2.25 -14.74
N SER A 62 -7.99 -1.19 -14.19
CA SER A 62 -7.69 0.19 -14.57
C SER A 62 -6.38 0.71 -13.98
N VAL A 63 -5.91 0.14 -12.87
CA VAL A 63 -4.73 0.61 -12.14
C VAL A 63 -3.75 -0.52 -11.94
N LYS A 64 -2.49 -0.31 -12.32
CA LYS A 64 -1.39 -1.22 -12.01
C LYS A 64 -0.79 -0.83 -10.67
N VAL A 65 -0.88 -1.72 -9.69
CA VAL A 65 -0.34 -1.48 -8.34
C VAL A 65 0.97 -2.24 -8.17
N GLU A 66 1.97 -1.54 -7.63
CA GLU A 66 3.29 -2.08 -7.33
C GLU A 66 3.63 -1.84 -5.85
N LEU A 67 4.34 -2.79 -5.26
CA LEU A 67 4.85 -2.73 -3.90
C LEU A 67 6.35 -3.04 -3.94
N ASN A 68 7.18 -2.11 -3.46
CA ASN A 68 8.65 -2.25 -3.45
C ASN A 68 9.25 -2.62 -4.83
N GLY A 69 8.69 -2.06 -5.91
CA GLY A 69 9.13 -2.34 -7.29
C GLY A 69 8.62 -3.65 -7.88
N GLN A 70 7.79 -4.40 -7.14
CA GLN A 70 7.17 -5.63 -7.63
C GLN A 70 5.68 -5.41 -7.91
N ARG A 71 5.24 -5.77 -9.12
CA ARG A 71 3.84 -5.70 -9.52
C ARG A 71 3.02 -6.78 -8.83
N LEU A 72 1.89 -6.38 -8.23
CA LEU A 72 0.99 -7.33 -7.58
C LEU A 72 0.20 -8.15 -8.62
N PRO A 73 0.08 -9.49 -8.45
CA PRO A 73 -0.53 -10.39 -9.43
C PRO A 73 -2.06 -10.42 -9.37
N VAL A 74 -2.71 -9.32 -8.99
CA VAL A 74 -4.17 -9.21 -8.86
C VAL A 74 -4.69 -8.29 -9.97
N LYS A 75 -5.56 -8.81 -10.84
CA LYS A 75 -6.09 -8.06 -12.00
C LYS A 75 -7.57 -7.74 -11.87
N SER A 76 -8.27 -8.40 -10.96
CA SER A 76 -9.70 -8.22 -10.73
C SER A 76 -10.05 -8.38 -9.25
N PHE A 77 -11.20 -7.85 -8.85
CA PHE A 77 -11.74 -8.10 -7.52
C PHE A 77 -12.02 -9.59 -7.28
N GLY A 78 -12.41 -10.33 -8.32
CA GLY A 78 -12.56 -11.79 -8.25
C GLY A 78 -11.25 -12.51 -7.93
N ASP A 79 -10.15 -12.13 -8.58
CA ASP A 79 -8.81 -12.68 -8.29
C ASP A 79 -8.43 -12.42 -6.83
N TYR A 80 -8.73 -11.22 -6.33
CA TYR A 80 -8.49 -10.85 -4.94
C TYR A 80 -9.30 -11.70 -3.96
N VAL A 81 -10.60 -11.90 -4.21
CA VAL A 81 -11.46 -12.76 -3.37
C VAL A 81 -10.97 -14.22 -3.40
N ASN A 82 -10.54 -14.71 -4.57
CA ASN A 82 -10.02 -16.07 -4.72
C ASN A 82 -8.81 -16.34 -3.82
N LEU A 83 -7.96 -15.34 -3.54
CA LEU A 83 -6.84 -15.50 -2.58
C LEU A 83 -7.33 -15.93 -1.19
N TYR A 84 -8.47 -15.41 -0.74
CA TYR A 84 -9.06 -15.78 0.54
C TYR A 84 -9.73 -17.15 0.49
N LEU A 85 -10.39 -17.49 -0.64
CA LEU A 85 -11.00 -18.80 -0.83
C LEU A 85 -9.93 -19.91 -0.88
N GLU A 86 -8.82 -19.69 -1.59
CA GLU A 86 -7.69 -20.62 -1.65
C GLU A 86 -6.98 -20.79 -0.31
N SER A 87 -6.88 -19.72 0.48
CA SER A 87 -6.35 -19.80 1.84
C SER A 87 -7.29 -20.58 2.78
N ALA A 88 -8.60 -20.31 2.67
CA ALA A 88 -9.61 -21.00 3.45
C ALA A 88 -9.72 -22.49 3.09
N SER A 89 -9.55 -22.87 1.82
CA SER A 89 -9.57 -24.28 1.40
C SER A 89 -8.35 -25.04 1.89
N LYS A 90 -7.15 -24.43 1.89
CA LYS A 90 -5.92 -25.07 2.43
C LYS A 90 -5.97 -25.33 3.93
N SER A 91 -6.78 -24.58 4.67
CA SER A 91 -6.91 -24.70 6.13
C SER A 91 -8.04 -25.64 6.56
N ARG A 92 -8.83 -26.17 5.62
CA ARG A 92 -9.95 -27.09 5.90
C ARG A 92 -9.74 -28.46 5.27
N PRO A 93 -10.15 -29.55 5.94
CA PRO A 93 -10.12 -30.89 5.36
C PRO A 93 -11.25 -31.13 4.34
N GLU A 94 -12.34 -30.36 4.40
CA GLU A 94 -13.50 -30.49 3.52
C GLU A 94 -13.49 -29.43 2.41
N PRO A 95 -13.89 -29.76 1.16
CA PRO A 95 -13.97 -28.80 0.06
C PRO A 95 -14.94 -27.65 0.36
N LEU A 96 -14.64 -26.46 -0.13
CA LEU A 96 -15.60 -25.34 -0.11
C LEU A 96 -16.77 -25.66 -1.06
N PRO A 97 -18.02 -25.29 -0.69
CA PRO A 97 -19.21 -25.47 -1.53
C PRO A 97 -19.11 -24.80 -2.90
#